data_AF-D2WFC9-F1
#
_entry.id   AF-D2WFC9-F1
#
_cell.length_a   1.000
_cell.length_b   1.000
_cell.length_c   1.000
_cell.angle_alpha   90.00
_cell.angle_beta   90.00
_cell.angle_gamma   90.00
#
_symmetry.space_group_name_H-M   'P 1'
#
loop_
_entity.id
_entity.type
_entity.pdbx_description
1 polymer ?
#
loop_
_entity_poly.entity_id
_entity_poly.type
_entity_poly.pdbx_seq_one_letter_code
_entity_poly.pdbx_strand_id
1 'polypeptide(L)' 'MKYVFIEKHQAVFNIKAMCHVLQEGRSDWYMWCQRRTRISTCQQFRQHCDSVVLAAFIRSKQRYGAPY' A
#
# COMPACT_ATOMS: atom_id res chain seq x y z
N MET A 1 -10.79 6.17 -12.12
CA MET A 1 -9.73 5.12 -12.05
C MET A 1 -8.70 5.26 -13.19
N LYS A 2 -8.13 6.45 -13.42
CA LYS A 2 -7.14 6.66 -14.50
C LYS A 2 -5.72 6.30 -14.05
N TYR A 3 -5.38 6.66 -12.82
CA TYR A 3 -4.07 6.43 -12.23
C TYR A 3 -3.78 4.95 -11.92
N VAL A 4 -4.78 4.19 -11.46
CA VAL A 4 -4.64 2.73 -11.24
C VAL A 4 -4.31 1.97 -12.53
N PHE A 5 -4.78 2.47 -13.68
CA PHE A 5 -4.45 1.90 -14.99
C PHE A 5 -2.97 2.12 -15.35
N ILE A 6 -2.46 3.34 -15.15
CA ILE A 6 -1.04 3.66 -15.38
C ILE A 6 -0.15 2.77 -14.52
N GLU A 7 -0.51 2.55 -13.26
CA GLU A 7 0.25 1.68 -12.36
C GLU A 7 0.33 0.22 -12.84
N LYS A 8 -0.80 -0.37 -13.23
CA LYS A 8 -0.84 -1.79 -13.63
C LYS A 8 -0.03 -2.06 -14.90
N HIS A 9 0.11 -1.04 -15.74
CA HIS A 9 0.70 -1.17 -17.06
C HIS A 9 2.04 -0.41 -17.21
N GLN A 10 2.59 0.18 -16.14
CA GLN A 10 3.88 0.90 -16.16
C GLN A 10 5.07 0.02 -16.55
N ALA A 11 4.98 -1.29 -16.31
CA ALA A 11 6.03 -2.24 -16.68
C ALA A 11 6.07 -2.53 -18.19
N VAL A 12 4.96 -2.24 -18.89
CA VAL A 12 4.78 -2.55 -20.31
C VAL A 12 4.83 -1.28 -21.18
N PHE A 13 4.42 -0.13 -20.64
CA PHE A 13 4.32 1.12 -21.41
C PHE A 13 4.96 2.30 -20.69
N ASN A 14 5.42 3.27 -21.49
CA ASN A 14 5.95 4.52 -20.98
C ASN A 14 4.83 5.39 -20.37
N ILE A 15 5.02 5.79 -19.10
CA ILE A 15 4.12 6.68 -18.35
C ILE A 15 3.79 7.96 -19.14
N LYS A 16 4.74 8.52 -19.89
CA LYS A 16 4.52 9.72 -20.71
C LYS A 16 3.43 9.50 -21.76
N ALA A 17 3.47 8.36 -22.47
CA ALA A 17 2.47 8.02 -23.47
C ALA A 17 1.09 7.81 -22.84
N MET A 18 1.05 7.17 -21.66
CA MET A 18 -0.20 6.96 -20.93
C MET A 18 -0.83 8.26 -20.42
N CYS A 19 -0.04 9.19 -19.90
CA CYS A 19 -0.52 10.52 -19.51
C CYS A 19 -1.15 11.27 -20.70
N HIS A 20 -0.54 11.18 -21.89
CA HIS A 20 -1.10 11.77 -23.11
C HIS A 20 -2.42 11.10 -23.52
N VAL A 21 -2.51 9.77 -23.48
CA VAL A 21 -3.75 9.03 -23.83
C VAL A 21 -4.89 9.36 -22.86
N LEU A 22 -4.58 9.52 -21.58
CA LEU A 22 -5.57 9.79 -20.53
C LEU A 22 -5.91 11.28 -20.38
N GLN A 23 -5.21 12.17 -21.10
CA GLN A 23 -5.27 13.63 -20.98
C GLN A 23 -5.00 14.13 -19.55
N GLU A 24 -4.06 13.49 -18.86
CA GLU A 24 -3.70 13.83 -17.48
C GLU A 24 -2.32 14.50 -17.43
N GLY A 25 -2.16 15.46 -16.51
CA GLY A 25 -0.87 16.09 -16.25
C GLY A 25 0.12 15.11 -15.64
N ARG A 26 1.39 15.19 -16.06
CA ARG A 26 2.48 14.39 -15.47
C ARG A 26 2.63 14.68 -13.97
N SER A 27 2.40 15.93 -13.58
CA SER A 27 2.42 16.42 -12.20
C SER A 27 1.33 15.77 -11.35
N ASP A 28 0.11 15.63 -11.88
CA ASP A 28 -1.02 15.05 -11.17
C ASP A 28 -0.79 13.56 -10.87
N TRP A 29 -0.19 12.84 -11.82
CA TRP A 29 0.22 11.45 -11.63
C TRP A 29 1.25 11.31 -10.50
N TYR A 30 2.30 12.13 -10.47
CA TYR A 30 3.30 12.08 -9.42
C TYR A 30 2.75 12.50 -8.05
N MET A 31 1.87 13.51 -8.00
CA MET A 31 1.18 13.90 -6.76
C MET A 31 0.28 12.78 -6.24
N TRP A 32 -0.42 12.07 -7.14
CA TRP A 32 -1.21 10.91 -6.78
C TRP A 32 -0.34 9.77 -6.25
N CYS A 33 0.77 9.48 -6.93
CA CYS A 33 1.74 8.47 -6.49
C CYS A 33 2.29 8.80 -5.09
N GLN A 34 2.65 10.07 -4.85
CA GLN A 34 3.17 10.52 -3.56
C GLN A 34 2.14 10.41 -2.41
N ARG A 35 0.86 10.72 -2.68
CA ARG A 35 -0.22 10.51 -1.69
C ARG A 35 -0.40 9.03 -1.33
N ARG A 36 -0.09 8.13 -2.26
CA ARG A 36 -0.22 6.69 -2.08
C ARG A 36 0.99 6.05 -1.40
N THR A 37 2.18 6.55 -1.69
CA THR A 37 3.42 6.11 -1.03
C THR A 37 3.50 6.63 0.41
N ARG A 38 2.84 7.75 0.71
CA ARG A 38 2.58 8.15 2.09
C ARG A 38 1.60 7.15 2.71
N ILE A 39 2.14 6.23 3.51
CA ILE A 39 1.35 5.43 4.44
C ILE A 39 0.52 6.41 5.26
N SER A 40 -0.80 6.38 5.06
CA SER A 40 -1.72 7.25 5.79
C SER A 40 -1.55 7.00 7.29
N THR A 41 -1.70 8.04 8.12
CA THR A 41 -1.71 7.90 9.57
C THR A 41 -2.69 6.81 10.04
N CYS A 42 -3.83 6.65 9.36
CA CYS A 42 -4.80 5.58 9.64
C CYS A 42 -4.29 4.18 9.25
N GLN A 43 -3.43 4.07 8.25
CA GLN A 43 -2.80 2.80 7.87
C GLN A 43 -1.68 2.43 8.83
N GLN A 44 -0.90 3.40 9.31
CA GLN A 44 0.08 3.19 10.39
C GLN A 44 -0.60 2.76 11.69
N PHE A 45 -1.72 3.40 12.04
CA PHE A 45 -2.51 3.03 13.21
C PHE A 45 -3.06 1.60 13.10
N ARG A 46 -3.58 1.21 11.93
CA ARG A 46 -4.02 -0.18 11.69
C ARG A 46 -2.88 -1.19 11.82
N GLN A 47 -1.72 -0.91 11.24
CA GLN A 47 -0.53 -1.78 11.39
C GLN A 47 -0.09 -1.91 12.84
N HIS A 48 -0.19 -0.84 13.63
CA HIS A 48 0.08 -0.89 15.07
C HIS A 48 -0.92 -1.78 15.80
N CYS A 49 -2.23 -1.61 15.54
CA CYS A 49 -3.26 -2.47 16.11
C CYS A 49 -3.07 -3.94 15.75
N ASP A 50 -2.80 -4.24 14.47
CA ASP A 50 -2.57 -5.60 13.98
C ASP A 50 -1.36 -6.24 14.66
N SER A 51 -0.28 -5.47 14.86
CA SER A 51 0.92 -5.92 15.57
C SER A 51 0.62 -6.23 17.04
N VAL A 52 -0.18 -5.40 17.72
CA VAL A 52 -0.60 -5.63 19.11
C VAL A 52 -1.48 -6.89 19.23
N VAL A 53 -2.43 -7.07 18.32
CA VAL A 53 -3.30 -8.26 18.27
C VAL A 53 -2.47 -9.51 18.01
N LEU A 54 -1.52 -9.46 17.06
CA LEU A 54 -0.62 -10.56 16.76
C LEU A 54 0.25 -10.93 17.97
N ALA A 55 0.81 -9.93 18.66
CA ALA A 55 1.61 -10.16 19.86
C ALA A 55 0.79 -10.80 20.99
N ALA A 56 -0.46 -10.33 21.21
CA ALA A 56 -1.38 -10.92 22.18
C ALA A 56 -1.74 -12.37 21.82
N PHE A 57 -1.96 -12.64 20.53
CA PHE A 57 -2.26 -13.98 20.00
C PHE A 57 -1.08 -14.96 20.14
N ILE A 58 0.14 -14.53 19.81
CA ILE A 58 1.35 -15.35 20.00
C ILE A 58 1.56 -15.65 21.49
N ARG A 59 1.40 -14.63 22.34
CA ARG A 59 1.54 -14.78 23.80
C ARG A 59 0.51 -15.73 24.40
N SER A 60 -0.72 -15.78 23.86
CA SER A 60 -1.73 -16.73 24.33
C SER A 60 -1.44 -18.15 23.83
N LYS A 61 -0.96 -18.32 22.59
CA LYS A 61 -0.56 -19.63 22.05
C LYS A 61 0.65 -20.23 22.76
N GLN A 62 1.64 -19.44 23.16
CA GLN A 62 2.81 -19.93 23.93
C GLN A 62 2.46 -20.50 25.31
N ARG A 63 1.25 -20.28 25.83
CA ARG A 63 0.80 -20.86 27.11
C ARG A 63 0.28 -22.30 26.98
N TYR A 64 -0.04 -22.75 25.77
CA TYR A 64 -0.55 -24.11 25.49
C TYR A 64 0.48 -24.97 24.75
N GLY A 65 1.76 -24.77 25.03
CA GLY A 65 2.82 -25.72 24.65
C GLY A 65 3.12 -26.63 25.83
N ALA A 66 2.78 -27.91 25.72
CA ALA A 66 3.41 -28.94 26.54
C ALA A 66 4.92 -28.94 26.24
N PRO A 67 5.80 -29.00 27.25
CA PRO A 67 7.24 -29.08 27.02
C PRO A 67 7.56 -30.40 26.31
N TYR A 68 8.18 -30.30 25.14
CA TYR A 68 8.93 -31.38 24.51
C TYR A 68 10.37 -30.92 24.31
#